data_AF-A0A098G2H4-F1
#
_entry.id   AF-A0A098G2H4-F1
#
_cell.length_a   1.000
_cell.length_b   1.000
_cell.length_c   1.000
_cell.angle_alpha   90.00
_cell.angle_beta   90.00
_cell.angle_gamma   90.00
#
_symmetry.space_group_name_H-M   'P 1'
#
loop_
_entity.id
_entity.type
_entity.pdbx_description
1 polymer ?
#
loop_
_entity_poly.entity_id
_entity_poly.type
_entity_poly.pdbx_seq_one_letter_code
_entity_poly.pdbx_strand_id
1 'polypeptide(L)'
;MPREKQRQLISLNKDKDNLFIAICKKEGHSFVMLGVYDKNNKVKQVLCRVGKLFTSEGGDEDSGCLFFLSKLWQILFGNGAKAQLSDEGVARNKFDPISISYQAYELSYRQYKEFIQLLEGLQTNENQFKVFKPIQEEGSEVTLELTTDLVFSDKVNTDKLKDNTCKLSIDNNCRHSAIQMVEETTHTPLPSLVSTNYMSDLPYKTQLEYGSPSQDIPFYVLPVAPTAYPELSEHKRNILSQLYERMEHMLLIAPNSVQTQRKFQCLKDLYVQMAGPKKDQSLSELLVSIQSWRAENHLVIDELRETNLVDDFLACFTIFKRKSATAQLFDKIEENLEQAQANQIG
;
A
#
# COMPACT_ATOMS: atom_id res chain seq x y z
N MET A 1 38.82 22.19 8.10
CA MET A 1 38.34 20.93 8.69
C MET A 1 37.09 20.49 7.92
N PRO A 2 37.07 19.31 7.29
CA PRO A 2 35.85 18.81 6.67
C PRO A 2 34.83 18.54 7.77
N ARG A 3 33.63 19.09 7.66
CA ARG A 3 32.51 18.74 8.55
C ARG A 3 32.21 17.26 8.34
N GLU A 4 32.35 16.44 9.38
CA GLU A 4 31.85 15.08 9.39
C GLU A 4 30.39 15.10 8.93
N LYS A 5 30.10 14.40 7.84
CA LYS A 5 28.76 14.28 7.28
C LYS A 5 27.95 13.48 8.29
N GLN A 6 27.09 14.16 9.05
CA GLN A 6 26.28 13.53 10.09
C GLN A 6 25.44 12.43 9.45
N ARG A 7 25.71 11.17 9.83
CA ARG A 7 24.96 10.01 9.36
C ARG A 7 23.56 10.04 9.95
N GLN A 8 22.56 9.81 9.12
CA GLN A 8 21.18 9.65 9.59
C GLN A 8 20.89 8.15 9.70
N LEU A 9 20.75 7.69 10.95
CA LEU A 9 20.52 6.29 11.30
C LEU A 9 19.14 6.13 11.91
N ILE A 10 18.49 5.02 11.61
CA ILE A 10 17.23 4.59 12.25
C ILE A 10 17.31 3.11 12.60
N SER A 11 16.58 2.70 13.64
CA SER A 11 16.41 1.29 14.01
C SER A 11 15.06 0.78 13.53
N LEU A 12 15.04 -0.46 13.06
CA LEU A 12 13.85 -1.18 12.64
C LEU A 12 13.83 -2.54 13.34
N ASN A 13 12.69 -2.90 13.94
CA ASN A 13 12.49 -4.23 14.49
C ASN A 13 11.59 -5.07 13.55
N LYS A 14 12.14 -6.14 12.97
CA LYS A 14 11.48 -7.02 11.99
C LYS A 14 10.18 -7.67 12.48
N ASP A 15 10.01 -7.81 13.79
CA ASP A 15 8.86 -8.48 14.42
C ASP A 15 7.78 -7.49 14.89
N LYS A 16 8.15 -6.21 15.10
CA LYS A 16 7.27 -5.20 15.72
C LYS A 16 6.90 -4.06 14.79
N ASP A 17 7.76 -3.73 13.84
CA ASP A 17 7.53 -2.64 12.92
C ASP A 17 6.90 -3.15 11.64
N ASN A 18 5.80 -2.51 11.25
CA ASN A 18 5.10 -2.86 10.02
C ASN A 18 5.65 -2.01 8.88
N LEU A 19 6.07 -2.65 7.81
CA LEU A 19 6.56 -1.99 6.60
C LEU A 19 5.46 -1.87 5.57
N PHE A 20 5.50 -0.82 4.77
CA PHE A 20 4.59 -0.63 3.66
C PHE A 20 5.30 -0.19 2.38
N ILE A 21 4.64 -0.44 1.25
CA ILE A 21 4.87 0.19 -0.04
C ILE A 21 3.58 0.81 -0.52
N ALA A 22 3.67 2.03 -1.03
CA ALA A 22 2.52 2.76 -1.53
C ALA A 22 2.80 3.29 -2.92
N ILE A 23 1.79 3.20 -3.78
CA ILE A 23 1.70 4.04 -4.97
C ILE A 23 1.04 5.33 -4.51
N CYS A 24 1.64 6.46 -4.86
CA CYS A 24 1.15 7.78 -4.55
C CYS A 24 0.99 8.58 -5.83
N LYS A 25 0.06 9.53 -5.81
CA LYS A 25 -0.14 10.51 -6.87
C LYS A 25 -0.30 11.89 -6.26
N LYS A 26 0.51 12.81 -6.75
CA LYS A 26 0.39 14.24 -6.54
C LYS A 26 0.17 14.87 -7.90
N GLU A 27 -1.02 15.41 -8.14
CA GLU A 27 -1.35 16.08 -9.41
C GLU A 27 -0.99 15.21 -10.64
N GLY A 28 -0.13 15.75 -11.52
CA GLY A 28 0.42 15.16 -12.73
C GLY A 28 1.61 14.23 -12.52
N HIS A 29 1.91 13.79 -11.29
CA HIS A 29 2.99 12.86 -10.98
C HIS A 29 2.57 11.65 -10.13
N SER A 30 3.07 10.46 -10.47
CA SER A 30 2.94 9.25 -9.65
C SER A 30 4.31 8.75 -9.20
N PHE A 31 4.40 8.32 -7.94
CA PHE A 31 5.62 7.87 -7.30
C PHE A 31 5.36 6.72 -6.34
N VAL A 32 6.42 6.01 -5.96
CA VAL A 32 6.38 4.93 -4.97
C VAL A 32 7.00 5.44 -3.67
N MET A 33 6.35 5.12 -2.55
CA MET A 33 6.78 5.49 -1.20
C MET A 33 6.84 4.24 -0.33
N LEU A 34 7.96 4.03 0.37
CA LEU A 34 8.11 2.98 1.36
C LEU A 34 8.32 3.60 2.73
N GLY A 35 7.83 2.94 3.76
CA GLY A 35 7.94 3.43 5.12
C GLY A 35 7.60 2.39 6.18
N VAL A 36 7.66 2.85 7.42
CA VAL A 36 7.21 2.14 8.62
C VAL A 36 5.94 2.79 9.13
N TYR A 37 4.96 1.98 9.52
CA TYR A 37 3.71 2.45 10.11
C TYR A 37 3.36 1.69 11.39
N ASP A 38 2.49 2.27 12.22
CA ASP A 38 2.03 1.70 13.47
C ASP A 38 0.64 1.02 13.34
N LYS A 39 0.22 0.34 14.42
CA LYS A 39 -1.09 -0.31 14.52
C LYS A 39 -2.30 0.63 14.47
N ASN A 40 -2.07 1.95 14.59
CA ASN A 40 -3.11 2.97 14.51
C ASN A 40 -3.17 3.61 13.12
N ASN A 41 -2.55 2.97 12.11
CA ASN A 41 -2.47 3.47 10.74
C ASN A 41 -1.74 4.83 10.67
N LYS A 42 -0.66 5.01 11.42
CA LYS A 42 0.19 6.21 11.37
C LYS A 42 1.58 5.89 10.87
N VAL A 43 2.03 6.63 9.86
CA VAL A 43 3.39 6.48 9.31
C VAL A 43 4.38 7.07 10.29
N LYS A 44 5.30 6.25 10.81
CA LYS A 44 6.36 6.68 11.72
C LYS A 44 7.55 7.25 10.97
N GLN A 45 7.92 6.63 9.85
CA GLN A 45 9.14 6.95 9.11
C GLN A 45 8.98 6.62 7.64
N VAL A 46 9.34 7.56 6.76
CA VAL A 46 9.50 7.30 5.32
C VAL A 46 10.93 6.81 5.08
N LEU A 47 11.06 5.66 4.41
CA LEU A 47 12.35 5.01 4.13
C LEU A 47 12.88 5.34 2.73
N CYS A 48 11.97 5.51 1.78
CA CYS A 48 12.31 5.73 0.38
C CYS A 48 11.14 6.40 -0.34
N ARG A 49 11.44 7.31 -1.28
CA ARG A 49 10.49 7.75 -2.30
C ARG A 49 11.18 7.85 -3.64
N VAL A 50 10.60 7.23 -4.65
CA VAL A 50 11.12 7.24 -6.01
C VAL A 50 10.00 7.43 -7.01
N GLY A 51 10.26 8.21 -8.04
CA GLY A 51 9.31 8.46 -9.11
C GLY A 51 10.00 8.68 -10.43
N LYS A 52 9.25 8.52 -11.51
CA LYS A 52 9.76 8.69 -12.86
C LYS A 52 9.72 10.16 -13.25
N LEU A 53 10.88 10.74 -13.52
CA LEU A 53 11.05 12.13 -13.91
C LEU A 53 11.61 12.23 -15.33
N PHE A 54 11.32 13.33 -16.01
CA PHE A 54 11.91 13.61 -17.32
C PHE A 54 13.39 13.90 -17.19
N THR A 55 14.19 13.35 -18.10
CA THR A 55 15.59 13.76 -18.27
C THR A 55 15.59 15.03 -19.12
N SER A 56 15.91 16.19 -18.56
CA SER A 56 16.06 17.41 -19.36
C SER A 56 17.38 17.36 -20.13
N GLU A 57 17.33 17.30 -21.46
CA GLU A 57 18.47 17.66 -22.30
C GLU A 57 18.50 19.18 -22.43
N GLY A 58 19.18 19.86 -21.49
CA GLY A 58 19.25 21.32 -21.42
C GLY A 58 18.78 21.82 -20.07
N GLY A 59 19.69 22.44 -19.33
CA GLY A 59 19.40 23.03 -18.03
C GLY A 59 18.52 24.25 -18.20
N ASP A 60 17.32 24.18 -17.64
CA ASP A 60 16.63 25.34 -17.09
C ASP A 60 15.82 24.84 -15.89
N GLU A 61 16.25 25.28 -14.71
CA GLU A 61 15.53 25.16 -13.45
C GLU A 61 14.35 26.14 -13.48
N ASP A 62 13.26 25.81 -14.17
CA ASP A 62 12.02 26.58 -14.06
C ASP A 62 10.91 25.73 -13.42
N SER A 63 10.78 25.95 -12.12
CA SER A 63 9.80 25.35 -11.22
C SER A 63 8.39 25.84 -11.53
N GLY A 64 7.51 24.95 -12.02
CA GLY A 64 6.09 25.25 -12.10
C GLY A 64 5.20 24.16 -12.68
N CYS A 65 3.93 24.17 -12.27
CA CYS A 65 2.82 23.35 -12.79
C CYS A 65 2.71 23.40 -14.33
N LEU A 66 3.11 24.52 -14.96
CA LEU A 66 3.15 24.70 -16.42
C LEU A 66 4.19 23.83 -17.14
N PHE A 67 5.32 23.53 -16.50
CA PHE A 67 6.31 22.59 -17.05
C PHE A 67 5.76 21.16 -17.06
N PHE A 68 5.07 20.76 -15.98
CA PHE A 68 4.42 19.46 -15.89
C PHE A 68 3.23 19.32 -16.87
N LEU A 69 2.41 20.37 -17.03
CA LEU A 69 1.32 20.38 -18.00
C LEU A 69 1.86 20.31 -19.44
N SER A 70 2.83 21.15 -19.83
CA SER A 70 3.40 21.09 -21.18
C SER A 70 4.06 19.74 -21.49
N LYS A 71 4.67 19.10 -20.50
CA LYS A 71 5.20 17.74 -20.62
C LYS A 71 4.12 16.67 -20.66
N LEU A 72 3.03 16.79 -19.89
CA LEU A 72 1.84 15.94 -20.02
C LEU A 72 1.23 16.02 -21.42
N TRP A 73 1.18 17.21 -22.02
CA TRP A 73 0.76 17.37 -23.42
C TRP A 73 1.72 16.68 -24.42
N GLN A 74 3.03 16.74 -24.21
CA GLN A 74 4.00 15.98 -25.01
C GLN A 74 3.85 14.46 -24.88
N ILE A 75 3.39 13.98 -23.71
CA ILE A 75 3.09 12.55 -23.49
C ILE A 75 1.77 12.16 -24.17
N LEU A 76 0.73 12.99 -24.04
CA LEU A 76 -0.61 12.70 -24.55
C LEU A 76 -0.75 12.90 -26.07
N PHE A 77 0.10 13.72 -26.68
CA PHE A 77 -0.02 14.09 -28.10
C PHE A 77 1.31 14.02 -28.88
N GLY A 78 2.39 13.49 -28.29
CA GLY A 78 3.71 13.36 -28.93
C GLY A 78 4.29 11.93 -28.86
N ASN A 79 5.49 11.72 -29.42
CA ASN A 79 6.16 10.41 -29.52
C ASN A 79 6.82 9.91 -28.21
N GLY A 80 6.32 10.36 -27.05
CA GLY A 80 6.90 10.09 -25.74
C GLY A 80 8.18 10.89 -25.44
N ALA A 81 8.65 10.80 -24.20
CA ALA A 81 9.83 11.52 -23.71
C ALA A 81 10.81 10.57 -23.01
N LYS A 82 12.11 10.90 -23.04
CA LYS A 82 13.10 10.22 -22.21
C LYS A 82 12.81 10.52 -20.74
N ALA A 83 12.84 9.49 -19.92
CA ALA A 83 12.61 9.59 -18.49
C ALA A 83 13.54 8.65 -17.75
N GLN A 84 13.70 8.87 -16.46
CA GLN A 84 14.41 7.95 -15.58
C GLN A 84 13.74 7.94 -14.21
N LEU A 85 13.92 6.85 -13.47
CA LEU A 85 13.55 6.80 -12.07
C LEU A 85 14.49 7.72 -11.29
N SER A 86 13.97 8.57 -10.40
CA SER A 86 14.75 9.51 -9.60
C SER A 86 14.29 9.48 -8.14
N ASP A 87 15.18 9.87 -7.25
CA ASP A 87 14.92 10.05 -5.82
C ASP A 87 14.08 11.31 -5.56
N GLU A 88 13.01 11.17 -4.78
CA GLU A 88 12.15 12.28 -4.37
C GLU A 88 12.45 12.81 -2.95
N GLY A 89 13.49 12.26 -2.34
CA GLY A 89 13.93 12.50 -0.97
C GLY A 89 12.98 11.88 0.05
N VAL A 90 13.45 11.64 1.27
CA VAL A 90 12.63 11.03 2.34
C VAL A 90 11.95 12.06 3.27
N ALA A 91 12.40 13.32 3.25
CA ALA A 91 11.89 14.40 4.09
C ALA A 91 11.99 15.77 3.39
N ARG A 92 11.28 16.76 3.90
CA ARG A 92 11.32 18.17 3.45
C ARG A 92 11.56 19.09 4.64
N ASN A 93 12.39 20.11 4.46
CA ASN A 93 12.75 21.05 5.54
C ASN A 93 11.67 22.09 5.85
N LYS A 94 10.67 22.25 4.96
CA LYS A 94 9.60 23.22 5.09
C LYS A 94 8.27 22.49 5.28
N PHE A 95 7.44 23.03 6.15
CA PHE A 95 6.03 22.65 6.22
C PHE A 95 5.33 23.18 4.98
N ASP A 96 4.88 22.27 4.13
CA ASP A 96 4.07 22.57 2.97
C ASP A 96 3.09 21.40 2.81
N PRO A 97 1.84 21.53 3.30
CA PRO A 97 0.89 20.43 3.31
C PRO A 97 0.47 20.13 1.86
N ILE A 98 0.90 18.98 1.37
CA ILE A 98 0.64 18.56 0.00
C ILE A 98 -0.39 17.43 -0.01
N SER A 99 -1.57 17.70 -0.56
CA SER A 99 -2.58 16.66 -0.79
C SER A 99 -2.09 15.63 -1.81
N ILE A 100 -2.20 14.36 -1.46
CA ILE A 100 -1.92 13.23 -2.36
C ILE A 100 -3.06 12.23 -2.34
N SER A 101 -3.22 11.49 -3.44
CA SER A 101 -3.96 10.24 -3.43
C SER A 101 -2.98 9.05 -3.36
N TYR A 102 -3.39 7.94 -2.76
CA TYR A 102 -2.51 6.78 -2.58
C TYR A 102 -3.28 5.46 -2.51
N GLN A 103 -2.53 4.37 -2.68
CA GLN A 103 -2.91 3.00 -2.31
C GLN A 103 -1.67 2.34 -1.70
N ALA A 104 -1.80 1.72 -0.53
CA ALA A 104 -0.67 1.14 0.19
C ALA A 104 -0.89 -0.33 0.54
N TYR A 105 0.22 -1.08 0.53
CA TYR A 105 0.28 -2.51 0.76
C TYR A 105 1.38 -2.82 1.77
N GLU A 106 1.13 -3.84 2.58
CA GLU A 106 2.07 -4.34 3.56
C GLU A 106 3.25 -5.04 2.89
N LEU A 107 4.44 -4.81 3.45
CA LEU A 107 5.67 -5.46 3.02
C LEU A 107 6.30 -6.25 4.16
N SER A 108 6.95 -7.35 3.80
CA SER A 108 7.94 -7.99 4.66
C SER A 108 9.30 -7.27 4.57
N TYR A 109 10.14 -7.41 5.60
CA TYR A 109 11.51 -6.92 5.56
C TYR A 109 12.32 -7.48 4.38
N ARG A 110 12.05 -8.73 3.99
CA ARG A 110 12.66 -9.35 2.80
C ARG A 110 12.33 -8.57 1.53
N GLN A 111 11.05 -8.27 1.31
CA GLN A 111 10.60 -7.53 0.13
C GLN A 111 11.12 -6.09 0.14
N TYR A 112 11.23 -5.45 1.31
CA TYR A 112 11.91 -4.16 1.42
C TYR A 112 13.35 -4.22 0.91
N LYS A 113 14.12 -5.25 1.29
CA LYS A 113 15.49 -5.44 0.76
C LYS A 113 15.51 -5.68 -0.74
N GLU A 114 14.61 -6.51 -1.26
CA GLU A 114 14.47 -6.76 -2.71
C GLU A 114 14.23 -5.44 -3.46
N PHE A 115 13.36 -4.57 -2.94
CA PHE A 115 13.13 -3.25 -3.53
C PHE A 115 14.40 -2.37 -3.54
N ILE A 116 15.16 -2.33 -2.44
CA ILE A 116 16.42 -1.57 -2.41
C ILE A 116 17.44 -2.14 -3.39
N GLN A 117 17.54 -3.47 -3.52
CA GLN A 117 18.41 -4.10 -4.52
C GLN A 117 18.00 -3.75 -5.95
N LEU A 118 16.70 -3.66 -6.24
CA LEU A 118 16.20 -3.19 -7.53
C LEU A 118 16.65 -1.75 -7.80
N LEU A 119 16.53 -0.85 -6.82
CA LEU A 119 17.01 0.53 -6.96
C LEU A 119 18.52 0.59 -7.19
N GLU A 120 19.31 -0.18 -6.44
CA GLU A 120 20.77 -0.24 -6.61
C GLU A 120 21.18 -0.73 -8.00
N GLY A 121 20.47 -1.72 -8.55
CA GLY A 121 20.69 -2.20 -9.92
C GLY A 121 20.36 -1.16 -11.01
N LEU A 122 19.56 -0.15 -10.68
CA LEU A 122 19.19 0.97 -11.55
C LEU A 122 20.09 2.22 -11.36
N GLN A 123 20.93 2.25 -10.32
CA GLN A 123 21.81 3.41 -10.08
C GLN A 123 22.86 3.57 -11.19
N THR A 124 23.14 4.83 -11.53
CA THR A 124 24.24 5.23 -12.41
C THR A 124 25.06 6.31 -11.72
N ASN A 125 26.18 6.73 -12.34
CA ASN A 125 26.96 7.85 -11.82
C ASN A 125 26.18 9.18 -11.79
N GLU A 126 25.18 9.30 -12.66
CA GLU A 126 24.35 10.51 -12.81
C GLU A 126 23.02 10.41 -12.04
N ASN A 127 22.63 9.21 -11.63
CA ASN A 127 21.37 8.93 -10.96
C ASN A 127 21.57 7.99 -9.77
N GLN A 128 21.57 8.56 -8.57
CA GLN A 128 21.77 7.85 -7.32
C GLN A 128 20.54 8.00 -6.42
N PHE A 129 20.20 6.96 -5.67
CA PHE A 129 19.05 6.99 -4.76
C PHE A 129 19.54 7.15 -3.32
N LYS A 130 19.24 8.28 -2.69
CA LYS A 130 19.58 8.53 -1.29
C LYS A 130 18.43 8.04 -0.40
N VAL A 131 18.49 6.76 -0.07
CA VAL A 131 17.43 6.03 0.63
C VAL A 131 17.97 5.35 1.89
N PHE A 132 17.09 4.97 2.81
CA PHE A 132 17.53 4.17 3.97
C PHE A 132 17.89 2.76 3.51
N LYS A 133 19.07 2.27 3.90
CA LYS A 133 19.62 0.94 3.54
C LYS A 133 20.18 0.23 4.77
N PRO A 134 20.08 -1.11 4.87
CA PRO A 134 20.52 -1.85 6.05
C PRO A 134 22.05 -1.95 6.14
N ILE A 135 22.64 -1.35 7.17
CA ILE A 135 24.09 -1.41 7.39
C ILE A 135 24.50 -2.46 8.44
N GLN A 136 23.55 -2.88 9.27
CA GLN A 136 23.76 -3.88 10.32
C GLN A 136 22.45 -4.62 10.60
N GLU A 137 22.52 -5.94 10.71
CA GLU A 137 21.39 -6.80 11.06
C GLU A 137 21.78 -7.74 12.21
N GLU A 138 21.06 -7.67 13.33
CA GLU A 138 21.27 -8.52 14.50
C GLU A 138 19.94 -9.12 14.96
N GLY A 139 19.68 -10.36 14.54
CA GLY A 139 18.39 -11.01 14.80
C GLY A 139 17.23 -10.23 14.20
N SER A 140 16.33 -9.72 15.05
CA SER A 140 15.19 -8.90 14.66
C SER A 140 15.47 -7.40 14.62
N GLU A 141 16.59 -6.92 15.13
CA GLU A 141 16.97 -5.51 15.04
C GLU A 141 17.79 -5.25 13.77
N VAL A 142 17.49 -4.14 13.10
CA VAL A 142 18.16 -3.68 11.88
C VAL A 142 18.48 -2.20 12.03
N THR A 143 19.74 -1.83 11.81
CA THR A 143 20.13 -0.43 11.68
C THR A 143 20.15 -0.05 10.21
N LEU A 144 19.38 0.96 9.84
CA LEU A 144 19.33 1.53 8.50
C LEU A 144 20.07 2.88 8.46
N GLU A 145 20.81 3.14 7.39
CA GLU A 145 21.47 4.42 7.12
C GLU A 145 20.91 5.07 5.86
N LEU A 146 20.65 6.37 5.91
CA LEU A 146 20.30 7.16 4.72
C LEU A 146 21.55 7.41 3.86
N THR A 147 21.74 6.62 2.81
CA THR A 147 22.95 6.68 1.95
C THR A 147 22.63 6.45 0.48
N THR A 148 23.56 6.88 -0.39
CA THR A 148 23.60 6.59 -1.83
C THR A 148 24.47 5.38 -2.15
N ASP A 149 25.30 4.95 -1.19
CA ASP A 149 26.29 3.89 -1.37
C ASP A 149 25.62 2.55 -1.66
N LEU A 150 26.24 1.74 -2.50
CA LEU A 150 25.77 0.38 -2.79
C LEU A 150 26.05 -0.51 -1.58
N VAL A 151 25.01 -1.14 -1.05
CA VAL A 151 25.10 -2.02 0.12
C VAL A 151 25.01 -3.49 -0.28
N PHE A 152 24.33 -3.80 -1.38
CA PHE A 152 24.21 -5.16 -1.88
C PHE A 152 25.25 -5.44 -2.96
N SER A 153 25.95 -6.57 -2.84
CA SER A 153 26.94 -7.03 -3.82
C SER A 153 26.32 -7.63 -5.08
N ASP A 154 25.09 -8.13 -4.96
CA ASP A 154 24.45 -8.94 -5.99
C ASP A 154 23.76 -8.05 -7.02
N LYS A 155 24.08 -8.28 -8.30
CA LYS A 155 23.40 -7.60 -9.41
C LYS A 155 22.06 -8.28 -9.66
N VAL A 156 20.97 -7.61 -9.33
CA VAL A 156 19.62 -8.04 -9.71
C VAL A 156 19.41 -7.76 -11.20
N ASN A 157 18.72 -8.68 -11.89
CA ASN A 157 18.30 -8.44 -13.26
C ASN A 157 17.19 -7.37 -13.28
N THR A 158 17.56 -6.16 -13.66
CA THR A 158 16.65 -5.01 -13.78
C THR A 158 16.10 -4.79 -15.18
N ASP A 159 16.35 -5.69 -16.14
CA ASP A 159 16.08 -5.43 -17.57
C ASP A 159 14.59 -5.17 -17.82
N LYS A 160 13.71 -5.93 -17.16
CA LYS A 160 12.25 -5.71 -17.21
C LYS A 160 11.82 -4.33 -16.69
N LEU A 161 12.54 -3.77 -15.72
CA LEU A 161 12.27 -2.46 -15.12
C LEU A 161 12.92 -1.32 -15.92
N LYS A 162 14.08 -1.54 -16.53
CA LYS A 162 14.78 -0.54 -17.35
C LYS A 162 13.94 -0.11 -18.55
N ASP A 163 13.35 -1.05 -19.28
CA ASP A 163 12.51 -0.73 -20.44
C ASP A 163 11.31 0.15 -20.06
N ASN A 164 10.73 -0.11 -18.89
CA ASN A 164 9.58 0.64 -18.41
C ASN A 164 9.93 1.94 -17.69
N THR A 165 11.13 2.09 -17.14
CA THR A 165 11.56 3.30 -16.42
C THR A 165 12.24 4.32 -17.34
N CYS A 166 12.83 3.91 -18.47
CA CYS A 166 13.63 4.78 -19.35
C CYS A 166 12.84 5.60 -20.39
N LYS A 167 11.54 5.32 -20.61
CA LYS A 167 10.70 5.99 -21.61
C LYS A 167 9.33 6.32 -21.05
N LEU A 168 8.81 7.51 -21.30
CA LEU A 168 7.48 7.92 -20.87
C LEU A 168 6.56 8.13 -22.08
N SER A 169 5.46 7.39 -22.15
CA SER A 169 4.40 7.51 -23.17
C SER A 169 3.02 7.33 -22.53
N ILE A 170 1.93 7.46 -23.31
CA ILE A 170 0.57 7.16 -22.84
C ILE A 170 0.48 5.72 -22.30
N ASP A 171 1.09 4.78 -23.04
CA ASP A 171 1.12 3.36 -22.72
C ASP A 171 2.21 2.99 -21.69
N ASN A 172 3.03 3.96 -21.24
CA ASN A 172 4.07 3.77 -20.24
C ASN A 172 4.35 5.07 -19.46
N ASN A 173 3.39 5.47 -18.63
CA ASN A 173 3.50 6.65 -17.79
C ASN A 173 4.05 6.32 -16.38
N CYS A 174 4.20 7.34 -15.52
CA CYS A 174 4.71 7.17 -14.16
C CYS A 174 3.87 6.19 -13.31
N ARG A 175 2.56 6.06 -13.57
CA ARG A 175 1.69 5.10 -12.90
C ARG A 175 2.03 3.66 -13.29
N HIS A 176 2.29 3.39 -14.56
CA HIS A 176 2.69 2.06 -15.01
C HIS A 176 4.00 1.60 -14.36
N SER A 177 5.01 2.48 -14.34
CA SER A 177 6.27 2.18 -13.67
C SER A 177 6.08 1.98 -12.16
N ALA A 178 5.23 2.77 -11.51
CA ALA A 178 4.92 2.59 -10.10
C ALA A 178 4.21 1.26 -9.82
N ILE A 179 3.22 0.89 -10.62
CA ILE A 179 2.53 -0.41 -10.54
C ILE A 179 3.55 -1.54 -10.68
N GLN A 180 4.35 -1.53 -11.74
CA GLN A 180 5.34 -2.59 -11.97
C GLN A 180 6.35 -2.69 -10.82
N MET A 181 6.85 -1.57 -10.29
CA MET A 181 7.75 -1.59 -9.15
C MET A 181 7.12 -2.26 -7.93
N VAL A 182 5.84 -1.99 -7.65
CA VAL A 182 5.13 -2.67 -6.56
C VAL A 182 4.94 -4.14 -6.86
N GLU A 183 4.47 -4.52 -8.06
CA GLU A 183 4.23 -5.92 -8.43
C GLU A 183 5.49 -6.78 -8.41
N GLU A 184 6.63 -6.26 -8.91
CA GLU A 184 7.93 -6.94 -8.86
C GLU A 184 8.45 -7.07 -7.42
N THR A 185 8.04 -6.19 -6.51
CA THR A 185 8.42 -6.25 -5.08
C THR A 185 7.51 -7.17 -4.28
N THR A 186 6.21 -7.13 -4.56
CA THR A 186 5.21 -7.93 -3.83
C THR A 186 5.08 -9.34 -4.41
N HIS A 187 5.59 -9.58 -5.62
CA HIS A 187 5.45 -10.82 -6.41
C HIS A 187 3.99 -11.17 -6.69
N THR A 188 3.13 -10.15 -6.76
CA THR A 188 1.69 -10.30 -6.95
C THR A 188 1.14 -9.20 -7.82
N PRO A 189 0.18 -9.48 -8.73
CA PRO A 189 -0.51 -8.43 -9.45
C PRO A 189 -1.30 -7.56 -8.48
N LEU A 190 -1.42 -6.26 -8.79
CA LEU A 190 -2.18 -5.34 -7.94
C LEU A 190 -3.70 -5.56 -8.07
N PRO A 191 -4.46 -5.31 -6.98
CA PRO A 191 -5.92 -5.28 -7.00
C PRO A 191 -6.50 -4.26 -7.99
N SER A 192 -7.74 -4.48 -8.40
CA SER A 192 -8.42 -3.77 -9.50
C SER A 192 -8.67 -2.28 -9.26
N LEU A 193 -8.66 -1.79 -8.02
CA LEU A 193 -8.90 -0.35 -7.75
C LEU A 193 -7.71 0.54 -8.15
N VAL A 194 -6.50 -0.02 -8.33
CA VAL A 194 -5.38 0.74 -8.86
C VAL A 194 -5.50 0.81 -10.38
N SER A 195 -6.16 1.87 -10.85
CA SER A 195 -6.23 2.14 -12.28
C SER A 195 -4.84 2.46 -12.85
N THR A 196 -4.55 1.89 -14.01
CA THR A 196 -3.44 2.29 -14.89
C THR A 196 -3.70 3.64 -15.56
N ASN A 197 -4.95 4.11 -15.57
CA ASN A 197 -5.31 5.41 -16.10
C ASN A 197 -4.69 6.52 -15.23
N TYR A 198 -3.72 7.22 -15.82
CA TYR A 198 -2.97 8.30 -15.19
C TYR A 198 -3.85 9.43 -14.65
N MET A 199 -4.95 9.73 -15.35
CA MET A 199 -5.83 10.85 -15.02
C MET A 199 -6.69 10.60 -13.80
N SER A 200 -6.96 9.34 -13.48
CA SER A 200 -7.72 8.95 -12.30
C SER A 200 -6.87 9.07 -11.04
N ASP A 201 -7.45 9.60 -9.97
CA ASP A 201 -6.81 9.57 -8.66
C ASP A 201 -6.81 8.15 -8.10
N LEU A 202 -5.89 7.90 -7.16
CA LEU A 202 -5.92 6.69 -6.36
C LEU A 202 -7.08 6.78 -5.34
N PRO A 203 -7.60 5.63 -4.88
CA PRO A 203 -8.81 5.58 -4.07
C PRO A 203 -8.69 6.30 -2.72
N TYR A 204 -7.52 6.29 -2.08
CA TYR A 204 -7.33 6.91 -0.76
C TYR A 204 -6.66 8.26 -0.86
N LYS A 205 -6.87 9.12 0.14
CA LYS A 205 -6.34 10.48 0.19
C LYS A 205 -5.66 10.73 1.53
N THR A 206 -4.55 11.45 1.49
CA THR A 206 -3.85 11.96 2.68
C THR A 206 -3.16 13.27 2.34
N GLN A 207 -2.46 13.85 3.31
CA GLN A 207 -1.61 15.02 3.14
C GLN A 207 -0.20 14.67 3.55
N LEU A 208 0.79 15.19 2.82
CA LEU A 208 2.19 15.10 3.21
C LEU A 208 2.58 16.36 3.99
N GLU A 209 3.07 16.17 5.20
CA GLU A 209 3.63 17.20 6.08
C GLU A 209 5.12 16.91 6.24
N TYR A 210 5.98 17.89 5.93
CA TYR A 210 7.45 17.69 5.87
C TYR A 210 7.87 16.49 5.00
N GLY A 211 7.04 16.12 4.01
CA GLY A 211 7.27 15.00 3.13
C GLY A 211 6.84 13.63 3.67
N SER A 212 6.26 13.53 4.86
CA SER A 212 5.67 12.30 5.42
C SER A 212 4.15 12.40 5.49
N PRO A 213 3.37 11.31 5.39
CA PRO A 213 1.94 11.35 5.64
C PRO A 213 1.60 11.99 6.99
N SER A 214 0.57 12.82 6.99
CA SER A 214 0.05 13.54 8.16
C SER A 214 -0.26 12.58 9.30
N GLN A 215 0.08 13.00 10.52
CA GLN A 215 -0.26 12.24 11.72
C GLN A 215 -1.73 12.38 12.11
N ASP A 216 -2.45 13.36 11.56
CA ASP A 216 -3.86 13.58 11.85
C ASP A 216 -4.79 12.71 10.99
N ILE A 217 -4.32 12.32 9.79
CA ILE A 217 -5.09 11.50 8.85
C ILE A 217 -4.63 10.03 8.96
N PRO A 218 -5.54 9.04 9.07
CA PRO A 218 -5.14 7.64 9.00
C PRO A 218 -4.53 7.27 7.64
N PHE A 219 -3.40 6.58 7.66
CA PHE A 219 -2.71 6.03 6.49
C PHE A 219 -2.95 4.51 6.41
N TYR A 220 -3.95 4.11 5.64
CA TYR A 220 -4.40 2.72 5.57
C TYR A 220 -3.49 1.89 4.68
N VAL A 221 -3.02 0.76 5.22
CA VAL A 221 -2.15 -0.20 4.53
C VAL A 221 -2.86 -1.54 4.46
N LEU A 222 -3.21 -1.97 3.25
CA LEU A 222 -3.82 -3.27 3.01
C LEU A 222 -2.81 -4.39 3.28
N PRO A 223 -3.26 -5.57 3.77
CA PRO A 223 -2.40 -6.73 3.82
C PRO A 223 -1.97 -7.14 2.40
N VAL A 224 -1.05 -8.11 2.32
CA VAL A 224 -0.68 -8.74 1.05
C VAL A 224 -1.93 -9.32 0.37
N ALA A 225 -2.02 -9.21 -0.96
CA ALA A 225 -3.21 -9.64 -1.71
C ALA A 225 -3.48 -11.16 -1.59
N PRO A 226 -4.74 -11.62 -1.68
CA PRO A 226 -5.08 -13.05 -1.59
C PRO A 226 -4.38 -13.94 -2.63
N THR A 227 -4.02 -13.37 -3.78
CA THR A 227 -3.29 -14.04 -4.87
C THR A 227 -1.87 -14.45 -4.47
N ALA A 228 -1.32 -13.88 -3.39
CA ALA A 228 -0.03 -14.25 -2.83
C ALA A 228 -0.01 -15.63 -2.16
N TYR A 229 -1.19 -16.21 -1.90
CA TYR A 229 -1.36 -17.45 -1.16
C TYR A 229 -1.96 -18.56 -2.04
N PRO A 230 -1.26 -18.98 -3.11
CA PRO A 230 -1.79 -19.96 -4.07
C PRO A 230 -2.05 -21.32 -3.42
N GLU A 231 -1.37 -21.64 -2.32
CA GLU A 231 -1.48 -22.92 -1.63
C GLU A 231 -2.72 -23.06 -0.75
N LEU A 232 -3.42 -21.95 -0.45
CA LEU A 232 -4.63 -22.01 0.36
C LEU A 232 -5.77 -22.71 -0.39
N SER A 233 -6.65 -23.38 0.36
CA SER A 233 -7.85 -23.98 -0.20
C SER A 233 -8.72 -22.93 -0.89
N GLU A 234 -9.48 -23.36 -1.91
CA GLU A 234 -10.33 -22.46 -2.69
C GLU A 234 -11.30 -21.66 -1.81
N HIS A 235 -11.91 -22.32 -0.82
CA HIS A 235 -12.81 -21.67 0.13
C HIS A 235 -12.11 -20.61 0.97
N LYS A 236 -10.90 -20.90 1.49
CA LYS A 236 -10.12 -19.91 2.24
C LYS A 236 -9.73 -18.73 1.37
N ARG A 237 -9.25 -18.97 0.14
CA ARG A 237 -8.93 -17.89 -0.81
C ARG A 237 -10.15 -17.03 -1.13
N ASN A 238 -11.32 -17.63 -1.34
CA ASN A 238 -12.55 -16.90 -1.60
C ASN A 238 -12.97 -16.02 -0.42
N ILE A 239 -12.79 -16.50 0.82
CA ILE A 239 -13.03 -15.69 2.02
C ILE A 239 -12.02 -14.55 2.13
N LEU A 240 -10.73 -14.82 1.92
CA LEU A 240 -9.70 -13.79 1.92
C LEU A 240 -10.00 -12.72 0.87
N SER A 241 -10.42 -13.08 -0.33
CA SER A 241 -10.82 -12.13 -1.37
C SER A 241 -11.99 -11.25 -0.93
N GLN A 242 -13.03 -11.84 -0.33
CA GLN A 242 -14.18 -11.10 0.19
C GLN A 242 -13.81 -10.14 1.33
N LEU A 243 -12.94 -10.58 2.26
CA LEU A 243 -12.43 -9.72 3.34
C LEU A 243 -11.58 -8.58 2.79
N TYR A 244 -10.72 -8.88 1.80
CA TYR A 244 -9.84 -7.91 1.16
C TYR A 244 -10.63 -6.82 0.44
N GLU A 245 -11.56 -7.19 -0.44
CA GLU A 245 -12.46 -6.26 -1.14
C GLU A 245 -13.25 -5.40 -0.15
N ARG A 246 -13.69 -6.00 0.95
CA ARG A 246 -14.42 -5.26 1.99
C ARG A 246 -13.55 -4.24 2.70
N MET A 247 -12.32 -4.58 3.06
CA MET A 247 -11.34 -3.64 3.61
C MET A 247 -11.03 -2.51 2.62
N GLU A 248 -10.92 -2.85 1.34
CA GLU A 248 -10.57 -1.90 0.29
C GLU A 248 -11.68 -0.86 0.06
N HIS A 249 -12.93 -1.33 -0.06
CA HIS A 249 -14.09 -0.48 -0.36
C HIS A 249 -14.61 0.30 0.85
N MET A 250 -14.39 -0.20 2.08
CA MET A 250 -14.92 0.48 3.26
C MET A 250 -14.30 1.87 3.47
N LEU A 251 -13.07 2.04 3.02
CA LEU A 251 -12.29 3.28 3.12
C LEU A 251 -12.80 4.39 2.19
N LEU A 252 -13.60 4.06 1.18
CA LEU A 252 -14.17 5.03 0.23
C LEU A 252 -15.36 5.83 0.80
N ILE A 253 -15.93 5.39 1.92
CA ILE A 253 -17.17 5.95 2.48
C ILE A 253 -16.86 6.95 3.60
N ALA A 254 -16.23 6.48 4.67
CA ALA A 254 -15.95 7.29 5.86
C ALA A 254 -14.53 7.00 6.39
N PRO A 255 -13.46 7.33 5.62
CA PRO A 255 -12.09 6.94 5.94
C PRO A 255 -11.57 7.52 7.26
N ASN A 256 -12.11 8.63 7.72
CA ASN A 256 -11.63 9.28 8.94
C ASN A 256 -12.38 8.85 10.21
N SER A 257 -13.47 8.07 10.09
CA SER A 257 -14.26 7.68 11.26
C SER A 257 -13.53 6.64 12.10
N VAL A 258 -13.67 6.75 13.42
CA VAL A 258 -13.11 5.79 14.39
C VAL A 258 -13.67 4.39 14.14
N GLN A 259 -14.94 4.30 13.76
CA GLN A 259 -15.61 3.04 13.43
C GLN A 259 -14.97 2.38 12.19
N THR A 260 -14.66 3.15 11.14
CA THR A 260 -13.96 2.61 9.96
C THR A 260 -12.58 2.11 10.35
N GLN A 261 -11.81 2.86 11.14
CA GLN A 261 -10.48 2.44 11.59
C GLN A 261 -10.53 1.12 12.38
N ARG A 262 -11.45 1.02 13.35
CA ARG A 262 -11.63 -0.20 14.15
C ARG A 262 -12.06 -1.39 13.30
N LYS A 263 -13.03 -1.18 12.40
CA LYS A 263 -13.49 -2.23 11.47
C LYS A 263 -12.40 -2.70 10.53
N PHE A 264 -11.65 -1.76 9.96
CA PHE A 264 -10.54 -2.07 9.07
C PHE A 264 -9.50 -2.93 9.80
N GLN A 265 -9.09 -2.53 11.01
CA GLN A 265 -8.12 -3.30 11.79
C GLN A 265 -8.66 -4.67 12.17
N CYS A 266 -9.90 -4.75 12.65
CA CYS A 266 -10.55 -6.01 13.01
C CYS A 266 -10.60 -7.00 11.82
N LEU A 267 -10.96 -6.54 10.63
CA LEU A 267 -10.93 -7.38 9.42
C LEU A 267 -9.50 -7.73 8.97
N LYS A 268 -8.56 -6.82 9.12
CA LYS A 268 -7.15 -7.05 8.80
C LYS A 268 -6.55 -8.15 9.69
N ASP A 269 -6.87 -8.12 10.99
CA ASP A 269 -6.41 -9.13 11.95
C ASP A 269 -6.97 -10.51 11.60
N LEU A 270 -8.27 -10.61 11.27
CA LEU A 270 -8.86 -11.87 10.78
C LEU A 270 -8.19 -12.33 9.48
N TYR A 271 -7.98 -11.42 8.54
CA TYR A 271 -7.33 -11.73 7.27
C TYR A 271 -5.95 -12.36 7.49
N VAL A 272 -5.11 -11.72 8.30
CA VAL A 272 -3.75 -12.20 8.60
C VAL A 272 -3.80 -13.54 9.35
N GLN A 273 -4.73 -13.70 10.29
CA GLN A 273 -4.92 -14.96 11.00
C GLN A 273 -5.30 -16.11 10.06
N MET A 274 -6.19 -15.85 9.09
CA MET A 274 -6.66 -16.84 8.11
C MET A 274 -5.64 -17.16 7.03
N ALA A 275 -4.85 -16.17 6.61
CA ALA A 275 -3.75 -16.34 5.66
C ALA A 275 -2.52 -17.04 6.28
N GLY A 276 -2.45 -17.08 7.61
CA GLY A 276 -1.36 -17.69 8.37
C GLY A 276 -1.21 -19.21 8.17
N PRO A 277 -0.20 -19.83 8.80
CA PRO A 277 0.26 -21.20 8.52
C PRO A 277 -0.72 -22.32 8.88
N LYS A 278 -1.92 -22.01 9.39
CA LYS A 278 -2.99 -23.01 9.61
C LYS A 278 -3.61 -23.40 8.27
N LYS A 279 -2.86 -24.15 7.46
CA LYS A 279 -3.20 -24.45 6.07
C LYS A 279 -4.41 -25.38 5.94
N ASP A 280 -4.53 -26.39 6.81
CA ASP A 280 -5.49 -27.47 6.65
C ASP A 280 -6.60 -27.42 7.71
N GLN A 281 -7.64 -26.64 7.46
CA GLN A 281 -8.88 -26.72 8.23
C GLN A 281 -9.94 -27.36 7.33
N SER A 282 -10.66 -28.34 7.87
CA SER A 282 -11.88 -28.84 7.25
C SER A 282 -12.91 -27.70 7.10
N LEU A 283 -13.89 -27.87 6.21
CA LEU A 283 -14.97 -26.89 6.05
C LEU A 283 -15.71 -26.60 7.35
N SER A 284 -15.98 -27.65 8.15
CA SER A 284 -16.66 -27.51 9.44
C SER A 284 -15.82 -26.73 10.44
N GLU A 285 -14.51 -26.99 10.54
CA GLU A 285 -13.61 -26.23 11.41
C GLU A 285 -13.49 -24.77 10.97
N LEU A 286 -13.47 -24.52 9.66
CA LEU A 286 -13.43 -23.17 9.09
C LEU A 286 -14.71 -22.39 9.42
N LEU A 287 -15.88 -23.00 9.23
CA LEU A 287 -17.17 -22.41 9.57
C LEU A 287 -17.26 -22.08 11.06
N VAL A 288 -16.95 -23.04 11.94
CA VAL A 288 -16.95 -22.84 13.40
C VAL A 288 -15.97 -21.73 13.79
N SER A 289 -14.79 -21.69 13.18
CA SER A 289 -13.79 -20.64 13.44
C SER A 289 -14.32 -19.25 13.07
N ILE A 290 -15.02 -19.10 11.94
CA ILE A 290 -15.57 -17.82 11.49
C ILE A 290 -16.75 -17.40 12.37
N GLN A 291 -17.65 -18.32 12.70
CA GLN A 291 -18.77 -18.06 13.59
C GLN A 291 -18.30 -17.63 15.00
N SER A 292 -17.30 -18.33 15.54
CA SER A 292 -16.71 -17.99 16.85
C SER A 292 -16.07 -16.60 16.82
N TRP A 293 -15.24 -16.33 15.80
CA TRP A 293 -14.60 -15.03 15.64
C TRP A 293 -15.64 -13.91 15.48
N ARG A 294 -16.70 -14.14 14.70
CA ARG A 294 -17.79 -13.17 14.51
C ARG A 294 -18.51 -12.88 15.82
N ALA A 295 -18.82 -13.91 16.62
CA ALA A 295 -19.46 -13.75 17.92
C ALA A 295 -18.60 -12.92 18.87
N GLU A 296 -17.28 -13.13 18.88
CA GLU A 296 -16.34 -12.35 19.68
C GLU A 296 -16.24 -10.88 19.22
N ASN A 297 -16.38 -10.62 17.92
CA ASN A 297 -16.16 -9.30 17.32
C ASN A 297 -17.46 -8.58 16.90
N HIS A 298 -18.64 -9.10 17.28
CA HIS A 298 -19.95 -8.62 16.82
C HIS A 298 -20.17 -7.13 17.08
N LEU A 299 -19.71 -6.61 18.23
CA LEU A 299 -19.82 -5.18 18.58
C LEU A 299 -19.17 -4.29 17.53
N VAL A 300 -18.03 -4.70 16.99
CA VAL A 300 -17.33 -3.96 15.93
C VAL A 300 -18.00 -4.21 14.60
N ILE A 301 -18.34 -5.45 14.26
CA ILE A 301 -18.88 -5.83 12.94
C ILE A 301 -20.26 -5.19 12.68
N ASP A 302 -21.14 -5.20 13.67
CA ASP A 302 -22.54 -4.78 13.52
C ASP A 302 -22.70 -3.26 13.55
N GLU A 303 -21.72 -2.51 14.06
CA GLU A 303 -21.77 -1.05 14.21
C GLU A 303 -21.99 -0.33 12.87
N LEU A 304 -22.90 0.63 12.79
CA LEU A 304 -23.07 1.44 11.58
C LEU A 304 -22.02 2.56 11.56
N ARG A 305 -21.46 2.84 10.39
CA ARG A 305 -20.37 3.85 10.22
C ARG A 305 -20.90 5.26 9.99
N GLU A 306 -22.14 5.36 9.53
CA GLU A 306 -22.94 6.58 9.48
C GLU A 306 -24.32 6.21 10.05
N THR A 307 -24.69 6.85 11.15
CA THR A 307 -26.04 6.80 11.71
C THR A 307 -26.70 8.13 11.37
N ASN A 308 -27.63 8.13 10.43
CA ASN A 308 -28.45 9.33 10.23
C ASN A 308 -29.44 9.42 11.39
N LEU A 309 -29.90 10.62 11.74
CA LEU A 309 -30.94 10.82 12.77
C LEU A 309 -32.21 9.97 12.53
N VAL A 310 -32.45 9.59 11.27
CA VAL A 310 -33.52 8.69 10.85
C VAL A 310 -33.24 7.23 11.25
N ASP A 311 -31.98 6.78 11.24
CA ASP A 311 -31.60 5.44 11.70
C ASP A 311 -31.80 5.30 13.22
N ASP A 312 -31.48 6.34 14.00
CA ASP A 312 -31.74 6.38 15.45
C ASP A 312 -33.24 6.42 15.76
N PHE A 313 -34.00 7.20 14.98
CA PHE A 313 -35.46 7.26 15.10
C PHE A 313 -36.12 5.91 14.71
N LEU A 314 -35.72 5.29 13.59
CA LEU A 314 -36.27 4.01 13.15
C LEU A 314 -35.82 2.85 14.04
N ALA A 315 -34.62 2.86 14.61
CA ALA A 315 -34.19 1.85 15.57
C ALA A 315 -34.99 1.91 16.89
N CYS A 316 -35.47 3.10 17.26
CA CYS A 316 -36.38 3.29 18.41
C CYS A 316 -37.82 2.86 18.11
N PHE A 317 -38.28 2.96 16.86
CA PHE A 317 -39.69 2.74 16.49
C PHE A 317 -39.95 1.46 15.66
N THR A 318 -38.93 0.73 15.23
CA THR A 318 -39.07 -0.54 14.47
C THR A 318 -38.18 -1.66 15.01
N ILE A 319 -38.62 -2.91 14.84
CA ILE A 319 -37.85 -4.13 15.17
C ILE A 319 -36.74 -4.41 14.13
N PHE A 320 -36.67 -3.63 13.04
CA PHE A 320 -35.72 -3.86 11.95
C PHE A 320 -34.41 -3.09 12.18
N LYS A 321 -33.47 -3.73 12.89
CA LYS A 321 -32.08 -3.24 12.94
C LYS A 321 -31.41 -3.43 11.58
N ARG A 322 -31.00 -2.34 10.94
CA ARG A 322 -30.22 -2.37 9.70
C ARG A 322 -28.87 -3.05 9.98
N LYS A 323 -28.59 -4.15 9.28
CA LYS A 323 -27.27 -4.81 9.34
C LYS A 323 -26.21 -3.97 8.65
N SER A 324 -25.01 -3.92 9.22
CA SER A 324 -23.87 -3.31 8.56
C SER A 324 -23.46 -4.14 7.32
N ALA A 325 -22.87 -3.50 6.31
CA ALA A 325 -22.37 -4.23 5.14
C ALA A 325 -21.23 -5.22 5.49
N THR A 326 -20.55 -5.03 6.63
CA THR A 326 -19.60 -6.03 7.14
C THR A 326 -20.33 -7.22 7.76
N ALA A 327 -21.43 -7.01 8.47
CA ALA A 327 -22.25 -8.09 9.00
C ALA A 327 -22.89 -8.93 7.88
N GLN A 328 -23.39 -8.27 6.82
CA GLN A 328 -23.91 -8.95 5.63
C GLN A 328 -22.86 -9.79 4.91
N LEU A 329 -21.59 -9.35 4.90
CA LEU A 329 -20.50 -10.15 4.35
C LEU A 329 -20.34 -11.48 5.10
N PHE A 330 -20.38 -11.44 6.44
CA PHE A 330 -20.26 -12.66 7.23
C PHE A 330 -21.45 -13.60 7.07
N ASP A 331 -22.68 -13.06 6.98
CA ASP A 331 -23.86 -13.87 6.64
C ASP A 331 -23.63 -14.63 5.32
N LYS A 332 -23.11 -13.96 4.29
CA LYS A 332 -22.80 -14.57 2.99
C LYS A 332 -21.67 -15.59 3.06
N ILE A 333 -20.62 -15.34 3.84
CA ILE A 333 -19.51 -16.29 4.02
C ILE A 333 -20.01 -17.57 4.69
N GLU A 334 -20.79 -17.44 5.76
CA GLU A 334 -21.36 -18.58 6.49
C GLU A 334 -22.28 -19.40 5.58
N GLU A 335 -23.21 -18.76 4.86
CA GLU A 335 -24.11 -19.42 3.92
C GLU A 335 -23.34 -20.22 2.84
N ASN A 336 -22.30 -19.62 2.26
CA ASN A 336 -21.47 -20.30 1.24
C ASN A 336 -20.73 -21.53 1.80
N LEU A 337 -20.26 -21.47 3.04
CA LEU A 337 -19.58 -22.58 3.70
C LEU A 337 -20.54 -23.70 4.06
N GLU A 338 -21.73 -23.36 4.56
CA GLU A 338 -22.80 -24.33 4.87
C GLU A 338 -23.25 -25.07 3.59
N GLN A 339 -23.45 -24.34 2.49
CA GLN A 339 -23.77 -24.94 1.20
C GLN A 339 -22.65 -25.85 0.69
N ALA A 340 -21.39 -25.41 0.78
CA ALA A 340 -20.24 -26.23 0.39
C ALA A 340 -20.13 -27.52 1.24
N GLN A 341 -20.41 -27.44 2.54
CA GLN A 341 -20.41 -28.59 3.43
C GLN A 341 -21.54 -29.58 3.09
N ALA A 342 -22.74 -29.08 2.78
CA ALA A 342 -23.86 -29.92 2.35
C ALA A 342 -23.55 -30.68 1.05
N ASN A 343 -22.88 -30.02 0.10
CA ASN A 343 -22.49 -30.61 -1.19
C ASN A 343 -21.35 -31.64 -1.09
N GLN A 344 -20.63 -31.74 0.04
CA GLN A 344 -19.62 -32.78 0.26
C GLN A 344 -20.21 -34.07 0.86
N ILE A 345 -21.42 -34.01 1.40
CA ILE A 345 -22.08 -35.12 2.10
C ILE A 345 -23.09 -35.85 1.20
N GLY A 346 -23.62 -35.17 0.18
CA GLY A 346 -24.47 -35.76 -0.87
C GLY A 346 -23.67 -36.19 -2.09
#